data_AF-A0A943DKF5-F1
#
_entry.id   AF-A0A943DKF5-F1
#
_cell.length_a   1.000
_cell.length_b   1.000
_cell.length_c   1.000
_cell.angle_alpha   90.00
_cell.angle_beta   90.00
_cell.angle_gamma   90.00
#
_symmetry.space_group_name_H-M   'P 1'
#
loop_
_entity.id
_entity.type
_entity.pdbx_description
1 polymer ?
#
loop_
_entity_poly.entity_id
_entity_poly.type
_entity_poly.pdbx_seq_one_letter_code
_entity_poly.pdbx_strand_id
1 'polypeptide(L)'
;MTIGDRIKQLRRKNSLTQDDLAEKLSTTKQTIHKYENNIITNIPADKIELLALALGTTPSYLMGWDDAAYTIAAHHDDEEWSDEELAEIEGFKKYVLSKRKDQ
;
A
#
# COMPACT_ATOMS: atom_id res chain seq x y z
N MET A 1 8.50 -2.65 -0.60
CA MET A 1 8.49 -1.80 0.60
C MET A 1 7.86 -2.59 1.73
N THR A 2 8.49 -2.65 2.90
CA THR A 2 7.95 -3.38 4.08
C THR A 2 7.00 -2.49 4.90
N ILE A 3 6.23 -3.08 5.82
CA ILE A 3 5.41 -2.31 6.77
C ILE A 3 6.27 -1.35 7.61
N GLY A 4 7.46 -1.78 8.05
CA GLY A 4 8.39 -0.93 8.80
C GLY A 4 8.87 0.27 7.99
N ASP A 5 9.14 0.07 6.70
CA ASP A 5 9.52 1.16 5.78
C ASP A 5 8.38 2.19 5.66
N ARG A 6 7.12 1.73 5.49
CA ARG A 6 5.95 2.61 5.37
C ARG A 6 5.72 3.43 6.64
N ILE A 7 5.80 2.78 7.82
CA ILE A 7 5.69 3.46 9.11
C ILE A 7 6.75 4.57 9.23
N LYS A 8 8.01 4.24 8.95
CA LYS A 8 9.13 5.18 9.05
C LYS A 8 9.00 6.36 8.09
N GLN A 9 8.56 6.09 6.85
CA GLN A 9 8.34 7.13 5.85
C GLN A 9 7.21 8.08 6.27
N LEU A 10 6.05 7.55 6.66
CA LEU A 10 4.91 8.36 7.08
C LEU A 10 5.21 9.17 8.34
N ARG A 11 5.88 8.56 9.32
CA ARG A 11 6.30 9.27 10.55
C ARG A 11 7.16 10.49 10.21
N ARG A 12 8.16 10.31 9.33
CA ARG A 12 9.03 11.40 8.88
C ARG A 12 8.28 12.45 8.07
N LYS A 13 7.34 12.04 7.21
CA LYS A 13 6.46 12.94 6.44
C LYS A 13 5.62 13.82 7.35
N ASN A 14 5.18 13.28 8.48
CA ASN A 14 4.41 14.01 9.49
C ASN A 14 5.32 14.75 10.50
N SER A 15 6.62 14.84 10.25
CA SER A 15 7.62 15.46 11.13
C SER A 15 7.62 14.94 12.58
N LEU A 16 7.21 13.68 12.79
CA LEU A 16 7.17 13.05 14.10
C LEU A 16 8.51 12.36 14.43
N THR A 17 8.93 12.45 15.68
CA THR A 17 9.98 11.60 16.23
C THR A 17 9.43 10.22 16.57
N GLN A 18 10.31 9.23 16.82
CA GLN A 18 9.87 7.91 17.30
C GLN A 18 9.21 7.99 18.67
N ASP A 19 9.60 8.98 19.49
CA ASP A 19 9.00 9.23 20.79
C ASP A 19 7.58 9.79 20.63
N ASP A 20 7.36 10.75 19.73
CA ASP A 20 6.03 11.34 19.48
C ASP A 20 5.04 10.29 18.95
N LEU A 21 5.50 9.41 18.06
CA LEU A 21 4.67 8.31 17.56
C LEU A 21 4.38 7.29 18.67
N ALA A 22 5.36 7.01 19.54
CA ALA A 22 5.16 6.11 20.66
C ALA A 22 4.12 6.65 21.66
N GLU A 23 4.17 7.95 21.95
CA GLU A 23 3.19 8.63 22.82
C GLU A 23 1.77 8.52 22.25
N LYS A 24 1.60 8.80 20.95
CA LYS A 24 0.29 8.65 20.27
C LYS A 24 -0.26 7.23 20.33
N LEU A 25 0.60 6.21 20.35
CA LEU A 25 0.20 4.80 20.39
C LEU A 25 0.14 4.20 21.81
N SER A 26 0.43 5.02 22.83
CA SER A 26 0.59 4.56 24.21
C SER A 26 1.54 3.34 24.28
N THR A 27 2.70 3.47 23.63
CA THR A 27 3.75 2.44 23.58
C THR A 27 5.12 3.07 23.85
N THR A 28 6.19 2.31 23.66
CA THR A 28 7.56 2.80 23.88
C THR A 28 8.26 3.11 22.56
N LYS A 29 9.23 4.04 22.60
CA LYS A 29 10.15 4.32 21.49
C LYS A 29 10.80 3.05 20.92
N GLN A 30 11.16 2.13 21.82
CA GLN A 30 11.79 0.85 21.48
C GLN A 30 10.85 -0.02 20.64
N THR A 31 9.55 -0.03 20.95
CA THR A 31 8.54 -0.73 20.15
C THR A 31 8.44 -0.15 18.75
N ILE A 32 8.36 1.19 18.63
CA ILE A 32 8.34 1.86 17.32
C ILE A 32 9.62 1.56 16.52
N HIS A 33 10.79 1.61 17.18
CA HIS A 33 12.06 1.25 16.55
C HIS A 33 12.05 -0.19 16.03
N LYS A 34 11.51 -1.16 16.80
CA LYS A 34 11.41 -2.55 16.36
C LYS A 34 10.48 -2.71 15.16
N TYR A 35 9.38 -1.97 15.10
CA TYR A 35 8.49 -1.96 13.93
C TYR A 35 9.20 -1.37 12.70
N GLU A 36 9.82 -0.19 12.83
CA GLU A 36 10.48 0.51 11.70
C GLU A 36 11.69 -0.23 11.13
N ASN A 37 12.30 -1.13 11.90
CA ASN A 37 13.45 -1.93 11.47
C ASN A 37 13.09 -3.41 11.21
N ASN A 38 11.79 -3.73 11.11
CA ASN A 38 11.30 -5.07 10.81
C ASN A 38 11.77 -6.16 11.80
N ILE A 39 12.11 -5.78 13.04
CA ILE A 39 12.44 -6.72 14.13
C ILE A 39 11.16 -7.41 14.62
N ILE A 40 10.06 -6.65 14.68
CA ILE A 40 8.72 -7.18 14.92
C ILE A 40 7.89 -6.89 13.68
N THR A 41 7.51 -7.94 12.96
CA THR A 41 6.68 -7.87 11.76
C THR A 41 5.24 -8.31 12.03
N ASN A 42 5.02 -9.16 13.03
CA ASN A 42 3.69 -9.56 13.48
C ASN A 42 3.11 -8.51 14.45
N ILE A 43 2.67 -7.39 13.90
CA ILE A 43 2.03 -6.31 14.65
C ILE A 43 0.55 -6.66 14.86
N PRO A 44 0.03 -6.64 16.09
CA PRO A 44 -1.39 -6.87 16.36
C PRO A 44 -2.29 -5.92 15.57
N ALA A 45 -3.45 -6.40 15.10
CA ALA A 45 -4.34 -5.63 14.23
C ALA A 45 -4.82 -4.31 14.86
N ASP A 46 -5.12 -4.31 16.17
CA ASP A 46 -5.47 -3.10 16.94
C ASP A 46 -4.35 -2.05 16.89
N LYS A 47 -3.08 -2.48 16.93
CA LYS A 47 -1.93 -1.57 16.79
C LYS A 47 -1.75 -1.07 15.38
N ILE A 48 -2.10 -1.85 14.37
CA ILE A 48 -2.07 -1.40 12.97
C ILE A 48 -3.13 -0.33 12.73
N GLU A 49 -4.34 -0.49 13.27
CA GLU A 49 -5.38 0.54 13.21
C GLU A 49 -4.93 1.84 13.88
N LEU A 50 -4.35 1.75 15.08
CA LEU A 50 -3.82 2.93 15.79
C LEU A 50 -2.66 3.59 15.03
N LEU A 51 -1.76 2.81 14.43
CA LEU A 51 -0.70 3.33 13.56
C LEU A 51 -1.29 4.09 12.38
N ALA A 52 -2.29 3.51 11.71
CA ALA A 52 -2.94 4.13 10.56
C ALA A 52 -3.56 5.48 10.93
N LEU A 53 -4.31 5.53 12.04
CA LEU A 53 -4.90 6.76 12.56
C LEU A 53 -3.84 7.80 12.94
N ALA A 54 -2.79 7.41 13.68
CA ALA A 54 -1.74 8.31 14.12
C ALA A 54 -0.90 8.88 12.97
N LEU A 55 -0.77 8.12 11.88
CA LEU A 55 0.00 8.49 10.70
C LEU A 55 -0.85 9.11 9.58
N GLY A 56 -2.18 9.15 9.72
CA GLY A 56 -3.09 9.70 8.72
C GLY A 56 -3.14 8.87 7.44
N THR A 57 -3.19 7.54 7.58
CA THR A 57 -3.24 6.58 6.47
C THR A 57 -4.24 5.47 6.75
N THR A 58 -4.28 4.43 5.92
CA THR A 58 -5.12 3.25 6.09
C THR A 58 -4.30 2.04 6.57
N PRO A 59 -4.92 1.09 7.29
CA PRO A 59 -4.29 -0.21 7.56
C PRO A 59 -3.86 -0.93 6.28
N SER A 60 -4.65 -0.83 5.21
CA SER A 60 -4.36 -1.44 3.91
C SER A 60 -3.06 -0.92 3.30
N TYR A 61 -2.82 0.39 3.38
CA TYR A 61 -1.58 0.99 2.91
C TYR A 61 -0.39 0.51 3.74
N LEU A 62 -0.48 0.56 5.09
CA LEU A 62 0.60 0.09 5.97
C LEU A 62 0.96 -1.37 5.70
N MET A 63 -0.05 -2.21 5.52
CA MET A 63 0.10 -3.63 5.20
C MET A 63 0.58 -3.86 3.76
N GLY A 64 0.46 -2.88 2.88
CA GLY A 64 0.84 -2.99 1.48
C GLY A 64 -0.16 -3.75 0.63
N TRP A 65 -1.41 -3.85 1.09
CA TRP A 65 -2.49 -4.43 0.30
C TRP A 65 -2.84 -3.56 -0.90
N ASP A 66 -2.63 -2.26 -0.79
CA ASP A 66 -2.87 -1.30 -1.87
C ASP A 66 -1.79 -1.35 -2.98
N ASP A 67 -0.60 -1.89 -2.69
CA ASP A 67 0.48 -2.03 -3.68
C ASP A 67 0.13 -3.06 -4.77
N ALA A 68 -0.87 -3.92 -4.54
CA ALA A 68 -1.24 -5.01 -5.42
C ALA A 68 -2.09 -4.60 -6.65
N ALA A 69 -2.44 -3.32 -6.81
CA ALA A 69 -3.30 -2.91 -7.90
C ALA A 69 -2.87 -1.55 -8.50
N TYR A 70 -1.93 -1.59 -9.45
CA TYR A 70 -2.07 -0.72 -10.62
C TYR A 70 -3.10 -1.37 -11.55
N THR A 71 -4.34 -1.49 -11.08
CA THR A 71 -5.46 -1.80 -11.95
C THR A 71 -5.83 -0.50 -12.63
N ILE A 72 -5.67 -0.45 -13.95
CA ILE A 72 -6.59 0.32 -14.77
C ILE A 72 -7.89 -0.48 -14.72
N ALA A 73 -8.61 -0.40 -13.60
CA ALA A 73 -9.95 -0.94 -13.52
C ALA A 73 -10.76 -0.09 -14.49
N ALA A 74 -11.06 -0.64 -15.67
CA ALA A 74 -12.15 -0.15 -16.48
C ALA A 74 -13.42 -0.45 -15.67
N HIS A 75 -13.79 0.48 -14.79
CA HIS A 75 -15.08 0.44 -14.13
C HIS A 75 -16.13 0.65 -15.22
N HIS A 76 -16.69 -0.46 -15.70
CA HIS A 76 -17.79 -0.51 -16.65
C HIS A 76 -19.13 -0.32 -15.94
N ASP A 77 -19.19 0.57 -14.95
CA ASP A 77 -20.33 0.62 -14.03
C ASP A 77 -21.66 0.94 -14.78
N ASP A 78 -21.60 1.45 -16.02
CA ASP A 78 -22.76 1.76 -16.88
C ASP A 78 -22.67 1.27 -18.35
N GLU A 79 -21.64 0.53 -18.78
CA GLU A 79 -21.47 0.12 -20.19
C GLU A 79 -21.23 -1.39 -20.33
N GLU A 80 -22.15 -2.09 -21.00
CA GLU A 80 -21.89 -3.46 -21.46
C GLU A 80 -21.10 -3.44 -22.76
N TRP A 81 -20.01 -4.21 -22.79
CA TRP A 81 -19.14 -4.33 -23.96
C TRP A 81 -19.48 -5.61 -24.70
N SER A 82 -19.61 -5.51 -26.01
CA SER A 82 -19.81 -6.68 -26.85
C SER A 82 -18.59 -7.59 -26.87
N ASP A 83 -18.79 -8.86 -27.23
CA ASP A 83 -17.71 -9.83 -27.42
C ASP A 83 -16.66 -9.35 -28.43
N GLU A 84 -17.07 -8.56 -29.42
CA GLU A 84 -16.18 -7.99 -30.45
C GLU A 84 -15.27 -6.89 -29.88
N GLU A 85 -15.83 -5.98 -29.08
CA GLU A 85 -15.06 -4.90 -28.43
C GLU A 85 -14.09 -5.47 -27.39
N LEU A 86 -14.49 -6.50 -26.66
CA LEU A 86 -13.61 -7.23 -25.73
C LEU A 86 -12.46 -7.92 -26.48
N ALA A 87 -12.75 -8.54 -27.64
CA ALA A 87 -11.72 -9.15 -28.47
C ALA A 87 -10.72 -8.12 -29.00
N GLU A 88 -11.18 -6.91 -29.33
CA GLU A 88 -10.33 -5.81 -29.78
C GLU A 88 -9.38 -5.32 -28.68
N ILE A 89 -9.90 -5.12 -27.46
CA ILE A 89 -9.07 -4.79 -26.29
C ILE A 89 -8.00 -5.86 -26.06
N GLU A 90 -8.38 -7.13 -26.12
CA GLU A 90 -7.44 -8.23 -25.90
C GLU A 90 -6.36 -8.28 -27.01
N GLY A 91 -6.74 -8.00 -28.25
CA GLY A 91 -5.82 -7.83 -29.37
C GLY A 91 -4.81 -6.71 -29.11
N PHE A 92 -5.27 -5.53 -28.68
CA PHE A 92 -4.40 -4.40 -28.37
C PHE A 92 -3.45 -4.72 -27.21
N LYS A 93 -3.93 -5.38 -26.15
CA LYS A 93 -3.10 -5.86 -25.04
C LYS A 93 -1.98 -6.79 -25.52
N LYS A 94 -2.29 -7.75 -26.39
CA LYS A 94 -1.29 -8.66 -26.98
C LYS A 94 -0.26 -7.92 -27.82
N TYR A 95 -0.68 -6.92 -28.61
CA TYR A 95 0.21 -6.06 -29.38
C TYR A 95 1.17 -5.25 -28.48
N VAL A 96 0.66 -4.60 -27.44
CA VAL A 96 1.51 -3.84 -26.50
C VAL A 96 2.53 -4.75 -25.80
N LEU A 97 2.13 -5.97 -25.44
CA LEU A 97 3.03 -6.96 -24.84
C LEU A 97 4.11 -7.47 -25.81
N SER A 98 3.80 -7.62 -27.10
CA SER A 98 4.79 -8.07 -28.09
C SER A 98 5.89 -7.02 -28.30
N LYS A 99 5.54 -5.73 -28.29
CA LYS A 99 6.50 -4.62 -28.41
C LYS A 99 7.54 -4.54 -27.29
N ARG A 100 7.29 -5.18 -26.14
CA ARG A 100 8.25 -5.24 -25.01
C ARG A 100 9.33 -6.32 -25.19
N LYS A 101 9.12 -7.29 -26.09
CA LYS A 101 10.08 -8.36 -26.37
C LYS A 101 11.14 -7.95 -27.40
N ASP A 102 10.91 -6.84 -28.09
CA ASP A 102 11.80 -6.28 -29.12
C ASP A 102 12.71 -5.15 -28.58
N GLN A 103 12.73 -4.92 -27.26
CA GLN A 103 13.65 -4.04 -26.53
C GLN A 103 14.58 -4.86 -25.63
#